data_AF-A0A409WC48-F1
#
_entry.id   AF-A0A409WC48-F1
#
_cell.length_a   1.000
_cell.length_b   1.000
_cell.length_c   1.000
_cell.angle_alpha   90.00
_cell.angle_beta   90.00
_cell.angle_gamma   90.00
#
_symmetry.space_group_name_H-M   'P 1'
#
loop_
_entity.id
_entity.type
_entity.pdbx_description
1 polymer ?
#
loop_
_entity_poly.entity_id
_entity_poly.type
_entity_poly.pdbx_seq_one_letter_code
_entity_poly.pdbx_strand_id
1 'polypeptide(L)'
;MQILHGLILNAWKKECGHATLEGYARTKPSAASILEKARNILVKFATPLIPQEPISSKTKDNSSAPTTSTQKDIVYPNTVLLTRDLLYVAELISATAAGDFGRIEDMLPDLACVFRGAGSNNYSTEILHLIFNLKEVWTPEFG
;
A
#
# COMPACT_ATOMS: atom_id res chain seq x y z
N MET A 1 -11.43 4.06 -8.10
CA MET A 1 -10.05 4.58 -8.21
C MET A 1 -9.87 6.07 -7.90
N GLN A 2 -10.93 6.89 -7.79
CA GLN A 2 -10.80 8.34 -7.53
C GLN A 2 -10.00 8.68 -6.25
N ILE A 3 -10.17 7.91 -5.17
CA ILE A 3 -9.43 8.10 -3.91
C ILE A 3 -7.93 7.90 -4.13
N LEU A 4 -7.52 6.83 -4.83
CA LEU A 4 -6.12 6.58 -5.14
C LEU A 4 -5.52 7.72 -5.98
N HIS A 5 -6.24 8.19 -7.00
CA HIS A 5 -5.78 9.33 -7.81
C HIS A 5 -5.54 10.58 -6.95
N GLY A 6 -6.43 10.88 -6.00
CA GLY A 6 -6.25 11.98 -5.07
C GLY A 6 -5.02 11.82 -4.18
N LEU A 7 -4.81 10.62 -3.63
CA LEU A 7 -3.65 10.30 -2.78
C LEU A 7 -2.33 10.41 -3.55
N ILE A 8 -2.27 9.82 -4.75
CA ILE A 8 -1.09 9.87 -5.62
C ILE A 8 -0.79 11.31 -6.05
N LEU A 9 -1.81 12.08 -6.45
CA LEU A 9 -1.64 13.49 -6.82
C LEU A 9 -1.11 14.33 -5.66
N ASN A 10 -1.60 14.09 -4.44
CA ASN A 10 -1.11 14.76 -3.24
C ASN A 10 0.35 14.37 -2.94
N ALA A 11 0.72 13.10 -3.10
CA ALA A 11 2.10 12.63 -2.93
C ALA A 11 3.04 13.30 -3.95
N TRP A 12 2.64 13.40 -5.21
CA TRP A 12 3.39 14.14 -6.24
C TRP A 12 3.59 15.61 -5.88
N LYS A 13 2.55 16.30 -5.39
CA LYS A 13 2.67 17.69 -4.95
C LYS A 13 3.70 17.85 -3.83
N LYS A 14 3.74 16.91 -2.88
CA LYS A 14 4.72 16.91 -1.78
C LYS A 14 6.15 16.62 -2.28
N GLU A 15 6.34 15.59 -3.10
CA GLU A 15 7.68 15.14 -3.52
C GLU A 15 8.33 15.98 -4.63
N CYS A 16 7.54 16.70 -5.42
CA CYS A 16 8.10 17.61 -6.42
C CYS A 16 8.81 18.82 -5.78
N GLY A 17 8.42 19.25 -4.58
CA GLY A 17 9.04 20.39 -3.90
C GLY A 17 8.71 21.76 -4.53
N HIS A 18 7.71 21.80 -5.42
CA HIS A 18 7.21 23.03 -6.04
C HIS A 18 5.79 23.34 -5.54
N ALA A 19 5.41 24.61 -5.56
CA ALA A 19 4.06 25.05 -5.16
C ALA A 19 2.95 24.40 -6.02
N THR A 20 3.25 24.10 -7.28
CA THR A 20 2.33 23.43 -8.21
C THR A 20 3.07 22.41 -9.09
N LEU A 21 2.33 21.43 -9.62
CA LEU A 21 2.89 20.43 -10.54
C LEU A 21 3.27 21.06 -11.89
N GLU A 22 2.54 22.08 -12.30
CA GLU A 22 2.86 22.89 -13.49
C GLU A 22 4.18 23.62 -13.31
N GLY A 23 4.47 24.11 -12.10
CA GLY A 23 5.75 24.71 -11.74
C GLY A 23 6.90 23.71 -11.89
N TYR A 24 6.70 22.47 -11.43
CA TYR A 24 7.66 21.40 -11.63
C TYR A 24 7.83 21.04 -13.12
N ALA A 25 6.75 20.89 -13.87
CA ALA A 25 6.81 20.55 -15.30
C ALA A 25 7.61 21.57 -16.13
N ARG A 26 7.53 22.87 -15.79
CA ARG A 26 8.30 23.94 -16.44
C ARG A 26 9.81 23.79 -16.26
N THR A 27 10.27 23.09 -15.23
CA THR A 27 11.71 22.80 -15.03
C THR A 27 12.24 21.75 -16.01
N LYS A 28 11.37 21.13 -16.82
CA LYS A 28 11.69 20.06 -17.78
C LYS A 28 12.51 18.94 -17.12
N PRO A 29 11.97 18.30 -16.07
CA PRO A 29 12.67 17.23 -15.37
C PRO A 29 12.97 16.08 -16.33
N SER A 30 14.15 15.47 -16.19
CA SER A 30 14.50 14.28 -16.94
C SER A 30 13.62 13.09 -16.54
N ALA A 31 13.44 12.13 -17.45
CA ALA A 31 12.70 10.90 -17.16
C ALA A 31 13.25 10.17 -15.90
N ALA A 32 14.58 10.16 -15.74
CA ALA A 32 15.23 9.59 -14.55
C ALA A 32 14.82 10.32 -13.25
N SER A 33 14.75 11.65 -13.26
CA SER A 33 14.29 12.43 -12.11
C SER A 33 12.82 12.15 -11.76
N ILE A 34 11.96 12.03 -12.78
CA ILE A 34 10.55 11.67 -12.58
C ILE A 34 10.42 10.27 -11.96
N LEU A 35 11.15 9.27 -12.50
CA LEU A 35 11.16 7.92 -11.98
C LEU A 35 11.64 7.86 -10.53
N GLU A 36 12.70 8.60 -10.21
CA GLU A 36 13.23 8.67 -8.85
C GLU A 36 12.20 9.27 -7.87
N LYS A 37 11.47 10.31 -8.28
CA LYS A 37 10.36 10.85 -7.47
C LYS A 37 9.23 9.85 -7.32
N ALA A 38 8.84 9.13 -8.37
CA ALA A 38 7.82 8.09 -8.29
C ALA A 38 8.22 6.98 -7.30
N ARG A 39 9.48 6.54 -7.34
CA ARG A 39 10.05 5.58 -6.38
C ARG A 39 9.97 6.10 -4.95
N ASN A 40 10.33 7.38 -4.73
CA ASN A 40 10.22 8.01 -3.41
C ASN A 40 8.77 8.11 -2.92
N ILE A 41 7.81 8.34 -3.83
CA ILE A 41 6.39 8.30 -3.49
C ILE A 41 5.97 6.92 -2.99
N LEU A 42 6.36 5.85 -3.70
CA LEU A 42 6.05 4.48 -3.31
C LEU A 42 6.62 4.15 -1.93
N VAL A 43 7.89 4.50 -1.69
CA VAL A 43 8.56 4.23 -0.40
C VAL A 43 7.92 5.00 0.74
N LYS A 44 7.62 6.29 0.56
CA LYS A 44 7.11 7.14 1.66
C LYS A 44 5.63 6.96 1.92
N PHE A 45 4.82 6.84 0.87
CA PHE A 45 3.35 6.94 0.97
C PHE A 45 2.62 5.62 0.72
N ALA A 46 3.29 4.57 0.23
CA ALA A 46 2.65 3.29 -0.05
C ALA A 46 3.37 2.08 0.58
N THR A 47 4.57 2.26 1.12
CA THR A 47 5.29 1.19 1.80
C THR A 47 5.09 1.35 3.31
N PRO A 48 4.38 0.44 3.97
CA PRO A 48 4.27 0.47 5.43
C PRO A 48 5.64 0.13 6.01
N LEU A 49 6.45 1.15 6.27
CA LEU A 49 7.63 1.01 7.10
C LEU A 49 7.14 0.60 8.49
N ILE A 50 7.63 -0.54 8.99
CA ILE A 50 7.33 -1.04 10.33
C ILE A 50 7.57 0.13 11.29
N PRO A 51 6.54 0.64 12.00
CA PRO A 51 6.78 1.55 13.10
C PRO A 51 7.67 0.82 14.09
N GLN A 52 8.85 1.38 14.38
CA GLN A 52 9.65 0.85 15.47
C GLN A 52 8.81 0.88 16.75
N GLU A 53 8.84 -0.29 17.38
CA GLU A 53 8.27 -0.69 18.65
C GLU A 53 6.78 -1.11 18.68
N PRO A 54 6.53 -2.31 19.24
CA PRO A 54 5.18 -2.82 19.46
C PRO A 54 4.41 -1.85 20.35
N ILE A 55 3.12 -1.70 20.06
CA ILE A 55 2.17 -1.11 21.00
C ILE A 55 2.15 -2.03 22.21
N SER A 56 2.98 -1.74 23.20
CA SER A 56 2.88 -2.27 24.55
C SER A 56 1.49 -1.89 25.05
N SER A 57 0.59 -2.86 24.98
CA SER A 57 -0.62 -2.83 25.77
C SER A 57 -0.20 -3.13 27.21
N LYS A 58 -0.46 -2.17 28.10
CA LYS A 58 -0.33 -2.20 29.57
C LYS A 58 0.97 -1.62 30.15
N THR A 59 0.89 -0.34 30.51
CA THR A 59 1.36 0.10 31.83
C THR A 59 0.30 1.02 32.43
N LYS A 60 -0.46 0.49 33.40
CA LYS A 60 -1.11 1.35 34.41
C LYS A 60 0.02 1.80 35.33
N ASP A 61 0.46 3.04 35.20
CA ASP A 61 1.23 3.68 36.28
C ASP A 61 0.66 5.07 36.57
N ASN A 62 0.12 5.18 37.78
CA ASN A 62 -0.25 6.44 38.41
C ASN A 62 1.04 7.19 38.75
N SER A 63 1.38 8.23 37.98
CA SER A 63 2.27 9.30 38.45
C SER A 63 2.03 10.58 37.66
N SER A 64 1.62 11.59 38.40
CA SER A 64 1.30 12.96 38.00
C SER A 64 2.54 13.73 37.51
N ALA A 65 2.59 14.04 36.22
CA ALA A 65 3.35 15.16 35.64
C ALA A 65 2.69 15.59 34.30
N PRO A 66 2.59 16.89 33.98
CA PRO A 66 2.02 17.35 32.71
C PRO A 66 3.09 17.22 31.62
N THR A 67 3.24 16.01 31.07
CA THR A 67 4.01 15.81 29.84
C THR A 67 3.08 15.98 28.66
N THR A 68 3.43 16.94 27.80
CA THR A 68 2.81 17.23 26.51
C THR A 68 2.50 15.93 25.76
N SER A 69 1.21 15.62 25.65
CA SER A 69 0.70 14.47 24.91
C SER A 69 1.11 14.61 23.44
N THR A 70 2.23 13.97 23.09
CA THR A 70 2.62 13.79 21.69
C THR A 70 1.63 12.78 21.12
N GLN A 71 0.49 13.29 20.66
CA GLN A 71 -0.59 12.50 20.08
C GLN A 71 -0.01 11.75 18.88
N LYS A 72 0.23 10.44 19.04
CA LYS A 72 0.79 9.59 17.99
C LYS A 72 -0.09 9.72 16.75
N ASP A 73 0.45 10.24 15.65
CA ASP A 73 -0.28 10.39 14.39
C ASP A 73 -0.62 9.00 13.83
N ILE A 74 -1.86 8.57 14.07
CA ILE A 74 -2.40 7.32 13.54
C ILE A 74 -2.91 7.50 12.10
N VAL A 75 -3.14 8.73 11.65
CA VAL A 75 -3.75 9.01 10.35
C VAL A 75 -2.75 8.75 9.24
N TYR A 76 -1.51 9.19 9.40
CA TYR A 76 -0.45 8.94 8.42
C TYR A 76 -0.23 7.43 8.12
N PRO A 77 0.07 6.56 9.11
CA PRO A 77 0.30 5.14 8.84
C PRO A 77 -0.93 4.44 8.26
N ASN A 78 -2.14 4.80 8.71
CA ASN A 78 -3.37 4.27 8.12
C ASN A 78 -3.55 4.71 6.67
N THR A 79 -3.17 5.94 6.33
CA THR A 79 -3.20 6.43 4.94
C THR A 79 -2.18 5.71 4.08
N VAL A 80 -1.00 5.37 4.62
CA VAL A 80 0.00 4.56 3.91
C VAL A 80 -0.54 3.15 3.61
N LEU A 81 -1.14 2.50 4.61
CA LEU A 81 -1.77 1.18 4.43
C LEU A 81 -2.90 1.24 3.40
N LEU A 82 -3.78 2.24 3.48
CA LEU A 82 -4.84 2.45 2.49
C LEU A 82 -4.27 2.66 1.08
N THR A 83 -3.21 3.46 0.93
CA THR A 83 -2.58 3.72 -0.37
C THR A 83 -2.01 2.44 -0.96
N ARG A 84 -1.34 1.61 -0.14
CA ARG A 84 -0.85 0.28 -0.52
C ARG A 84 -1.99 -0.60 -1.03
N ASP A 85 -3.05 -0.74 -0.24
CA ASP A 85 -4.16 -1.65 -0.56
C ASP A 85 -4.89 -1.20 -1.83
N LEU A 86 -5.05 0.11 -2.03
CA LEU A 86 -5.61 0.66 -3.27
C LEU A 86 -4.71 0.42 -4.49
N LEU A 87 -3.39 0.40 -4.34
CA LEU A 87 -2.47 0.03 -5.42
C LEU A 87 -2.62 -1.44 -5.81
N TYR A 88 -2.77 -2.34 -4.84
CA TYR A 88 -3.10 -3.74 -5.13
C TYR A 88 -4.44 -3.88 -5.87
N VAL A 89 -5.48 -3.16 -5.45
CA VAL A 89 -6.77 -3.19 -6.18
C VAL A 89 -6.63 -2.64 -7.60
N ALA A 90 -5.84 -1.58 -7.79
CA ALA A 90 -5.58 -1.00 -9.11
C ALA A 90 -4.90 -1.98 -10.05
N GLU A 91 -3.88 -2.67 -9.54
CA GLU A 91 -3.12 -3.66 -10.29
C GLU A 91 -3.98 -4.88 -10.63
N LEU A 92 -4.81 -5.36 -9.70
CA LEU A 92 -5.75 -6.45 -9.95
C LEU A 92 -6.76 -6.12 -11.05
N ILE A 93 -7.32 -4.90 -11.04
CA ILE A 93 -8.23 -4.43 -12.11
C ILE A 93 -7.50 -4.38 -13.46
N SER A 94 -6.26 -3.88 -13.46
CA SER A 94 -5.42 -3.79 -14.67
C SER A 94 -5.10 -5.17 -15.24
N ALA A 95 -4.68 -6.12 -14.41
CA ALA A 95 -4.36 -7.49 -14.80
C ALA A 95 -5.61 -8.23 -15.32
N THR A 96 -6.75 -8.07 -14.63
CA THR A 96 -8.03 -8.64 -15.06
C THR A 96 -8.47 -8.10 -16.42
N ALA A 97 -8.35 -6.78 -16.64
CA ALA A 97 -8.69 -6.16 -17.92
C ALA A 97 -7.76 -6.60 -19.06
N ALA A 98 -6.49 -6.87 -18.75
CA ALA A 98 -5.52 -7.39 -19.71
C ALA A 98 -5.68 -8.90 -19.98
N GLY A 99 -6.44 -9.61 -19.14
CA GLY A 99 -6.52 -11.08 -19.17
C GLY A 99 -5.21 -11.76 -18.78
N ASP A 100 -4.33 -11.06 -18.07
CA ASP A 100 -3.02 -11.56 -17.64
C ASP A 100 -3.17 -12.28 -16.29
N PHE A 101 -3.44 -13.58 -16.36
CA PHE A 101 -3.64 -14.39 -15.16
C PHE A 101 -2.35 -14.58 -14.35
N GLY A 102 -1.17 -14.57 -15.00
CA GLY A 102 0.11 -14.68 -14.28
C GLY A 102 0.28 -13.54 -13.28
N ARG A 103 -0.02 -12.31 -13.69
CA ARG A 103 -0.05 -11.15 -12.76
C ARG A 103 -1.09 -11.29 -11.67
N ILE A 104 -2.25 -11.88 -11.95
CA ILE A 104 -3.28 -12.11 -10.92
C ILE A 104 -2.77 -13.11 -9.89
N GLU A 105 -2.18 -14.22 -10.34
CA GLU A 105 -1.63 -15.27 -9.46
C GLU A 105 -0.53 -14.73 -8.56
N ASP A 106 0.41 -13.95 -9.11
CA ASP A 106 1.51 -13.32 -8.36
C ASP A 106 0.99 -12.45 -7.18
N MET A 107 -0.20 -11.87 -7.33
CA MET A 107 -0.81 -11.01 -6.32
C MET A 107 -1.63 -11.74 -5.26
N LEU A 108 -2.04 -12.99 -5.51
CA LEU A 108 -2.93 -13.72 -4.60
C LEU A 108 -2.38 -13.84 -3.16
N PRO A 109 -1.08 -14.15 -2.93
CA PRO A 109 -0.55 -14.22 -1.57
C PRO A 109 -0.67 -12.91 -0.80
N ASP A 110 -0.37 -11.80 -1.46
CA ASP A 110 -0.45 -10.46 -0.86
C ASP A 110 -1.91 -10.08 -0.57
N LEU A 111 -2.83 -10.36 -1.49
CA LEU A 111 -4.26 -10.16 -1.27
C LEU A 111 -4.79 -10.99 -0.09
N ALA A 112 -4.36 -12.25 0.04
CA ALA A 112 -4.73 -13.10 1.17
C ALA A 112 -4.30 -12.45 2.51
N CYS A 113 -3.08 -11.92 2.57
CA CYS A 113 -2.56 -11.19 3.73
C CYS A 113 -3.36 -9.91 4.02
N VAL A 114 -3.71 -9.12 3.00
CA VAL A 114 -4.53 -7.90 3.14
C VAL A 114 -5.89 -8.24 3.72
N PHE A 115 -6.60 -9.22 3.14
CA PHE A 115 -7.92 -9.64 3.65
C PHE A 115 -7.84 -10.22 5.07
N ARG A 116 -6.80 -11.00 5.39
CA ARG A 116 -6.57 -11.51 6.74
C ARG A 116 -6.36 -10.39 7.75
N GLY A 117 -5.52 -9.41 7.41
CA GLY A 117 -5.23 -8.24 8.25
C GLY A 117 -6.44 -7.34 8.45
N ALA A 118 -7.33 -7.23 7.46
CA ALA A 118 -8.58 -6.46 7.53
C ALA A 118 -9.73 -7.20 8.27
N GLY A 119 -9.49 -8.41 8.79
CA GLY A 119 -10.53 -9.23 9.44
C GLY A 119 -11.48 -9.94 8.48
N SER A 120 -11.23 -9.87 7.18
CA SER A 120 -12.00 -10.48 6.11
C SER A 120 -11.58 -11.94 5.87
N ASN A 121 -11.75 -12.77 6.90
CA ASN A 121 -11.20 -14.13 6.95
C ASN A 121 -11.73 -15.06 5.84
N ASN A 122 -13.00 -14.93 5.45
CA ASN A 122 -13.57 -15.77 4.40
C ASN A 122 -12.82 -15.58 3.08
N TYR A 123 -12.60 -14.33 2.66
CA TYR A 123 -11.86 -14.03 1.43
C TYR A 123 -10.42 -14.50 1.49
N SER A 124 -9.75 -14.33 2.64
CA SER A 124 -8.40 -14.86 2.84
C SER A 124 -8.34 -16.38 2.67
N THR A 125 -9.29 -17.11 3.28
CA THR A 125 -9.37 -18.57 3.17
C THR A 125 -9.63 -19.01 1.73
N GLU A 126 -10.59 -18.40 1.03
CA GLU A 126 -10.88 -18.73 -0.38
C GLU A 126 -9.68 -18.47 -1.30
N ILE A 127 -8.94 -17.39 -1.09
CA ILE A 127 -7.71 -17.10 -1.86
C ILE A 127 -6.64 -18.16 -1.59
N LEU A 128 -6.48 -18.61 -0.34
CA LEU A 128 -5.54 -19.68 -0.01
C LEU A 128 -5.95 -21.02 -0.66
N HIS A 129 -7.24 -21.33 -0.68
CA HIS A 129 -7.75 -22.50 -1.40
C HIS A 129 -7.49 -22.40 -2.90
N LEU A 130 -7.68 -21.21 -3.49
CA LEU A 130 -7.36 -20.97 -4.90
C LEU A 130 -5.86 -21.20 -5.16
N ILE A 131 -4.97 -20.58 -4.38
CA ILE A 131 -3.51 -20.76 -4.53
C ILE A 131 -3.12 -22.24 -4.42
N PHE A 132 -3.66 -22.97 -3.44
CA PHE A 132 -3.38 -24.39 -3.28
C PHE A 132 -3.81 -25.19 -4.51
N ASN A 133 -5.01 -24.92 -5.04
CA ASN A 133 -5.49 -25.61 -6.24
C ASN A 133 -4.63 -25.31 -7.46
N LEU A 134 -4.22 -24.04 -7.66
CA LEU A 134 -3.34 -23.64 -8.75
C LEU A 134 -1.99 -24.36 -8.70
N LYS A 135 -1.39 -24.47 -7.51
CA LYS A 135 -0.01 -24.97 -7.35
C LYS A 135 0.12 -26.47 -7.19
N GLU A 136 -0.86 -27.11 -6.56
CA GLU A 136 -0.74 -28.51 -6.12
C GLU A 136 -1.74 -29.45 -6.79
N VAL A 137 -2.86 -28.93 -7.30
CA VAL A 137 -3.97 -29.77 -7.81
C VAL A 137 -4.07 -29.71 -9.33
N TRP A 138 -3.86 -28.54 -9.93
CA TRP A 138 -3.96 -28.38 -11.38
C TRP A 138 -2.74 -28.98 -12.06
N THR A 139 -2.96 -29.58 -13.22
CA THR A 139 -1.89 -30.23 -13.96
C THR A 139 -0.91 -29.19 -14.50
N PRO A 140 0.38 -29.52 -14.68
CA PRO A 140 1.41 -28.56 -15.10
C PRO A 140 1.14 -27.89 -16.45
N GLU A 141 0.18 -28.40 -17.24
CA GLU A 141 -0.25 -27.76 -18.48
C GLU A 141 -1.07 -26.47 -18.28
N PHE A 142 -1.50 -26.19 -17.04
CA PHE A 142 -2.35 -25.06 -16.67
C PHE A 142 -1.71 -24.10 -15.63
N GLY A 143 -0.44 -24.34 -15.26
CA GLY A 143 0.34 -23.49 -14.34
C GLY A 143 1.50 -22.79 -15.03
#